data_AF-A0A4U1B7N4-F1
#
_entry.id   AF-A0A4U1B7N4-F1
#
_cell.length_a   1.000
_cell.length_b   1.000
_cell.length_c   1.000
_cell.angle_alpha   90.00
_cell.angle_beta   90.00
_cell.angle_gamma   90.00
#
_symmetry.space_group_name_H-M   'P 1'
#
loop_
_entity.id
_entity.type
_entity.pdbx_description
1 polymer ?
#
loop_
_entity_poly.entity_id
_entity_poly.type
_entity_poly.pdbx_seq_one_letter_code
_entity_poly.pdbx_strand_id
1 'polypeptide(L)'
;MSSNDIRKLQDVLGIELVINNQLDGRRISPNEKGEINMRNYNKYVAWLKSNDLQFPSNRQGEVNRKRISDICNFGRDILYKDTNAVAQQFDTDVKNIGVGASVSKDANETLAAKEKASSATASRLQTELEAKTKEVEELRKQIKDLKSRLRLAEIKGEEQQASFDMMLETGGRIFL
;
A
#
# COMPACT_ATOMS: atom_id res chain seq x y z
N MET A 1 15.06 11.39 -18.79
CA MET A 1 15.17 11.57 -20.25
C MET A 1 15.74 12.93 -20.51
N SER A 2 16.88 12.97 -21.20
CA SER A 2 17.46 14.18 -21.75
C SER A 2 16.69 14.64 -23.00
N SER A 3 16.92 15.87 -23.45
CA SER A 3 16.35 16.37 -24.70
C SER A 3 16.72 15.53 -25.92
N ASN A 4 17.89 14.86 -25.91
CA ASN A 4 18.30 13.95 -26.98
C ASN A 4 17.46 12.67 -26.98
N ASP A 5 17.02 12.19 -25.81
CA ASP A 5 16.16 11.01 -25.72
C ASP A 5 14.75 11.31 -26.23
N ILE A 6 14.25 12.53 -25.97
CA ILE A 6 12.96 13.00 -26.49
C ILE A 6 12.98 13.04 -28.02
N ARG A 7 14.04 13.61 -28.62
CA ARG A 7 14.18 13.67 -30.09
C ARG A 7 14.23 12.28 -30.73
N LYS A 8 15.05 11.38 -30.18
CA LYS A 8 15.11 9.99 -30.68
C LYS A 8 13.74 9.32 -30.61
N LEU A 9 13.00 9.54 -29.53
CA LEU A 9 11.65 8.99 -29.38
C LEU A 9 10.68 9.62 -30.39
N GLN A 10 10.76 10.93 -30.62
CA GLN A 10 9.97 11.62 -31.63
C GLN A 10 10.22 11.08 -33.04
N ASP A 11 11.48 10.81 -33.38
CA ASP A 11 11.85 10.24 -34.68
C ASP A 11 11.29 8.81 -34.83
N VAL A 12 11.41 7.98 -33.79
CA VAL A 12 10.87 6.60 -33.77
C VAL A 12 9.35 6.58 -33.90
N LEU A 13 8.68 7.52 -33.24
CA LEU A 13 7.22 7.65 -33.27
C LEU A 13 6.71 8.36 -34.53
N GLY A 14 7.60 8.99 -35.32
CA GLY A 14 7.23 9.84 -36.44
C GLY A 14 6.37 11.03 -36.02
N ILE A 15 6.73 11.72 -34.93
CA ILE A 15 6.03 12.91 -34.42
C ILE A 15 6.23 14.08 -35.38
N GLU A 16 5.13 14.71 -35.79
CA GLU A 16 5.16 15.87 -36.68
C GLU A 16 5.60 17.13 -35.91
N LEU A 17 6.71 17.74 -36.35
CA LEU A 17 7.33 18.88 -35.67
C LEU A 17 6.74 20.21 -36.14
N VAL A 18 5.77 20.73 -35.39
CA VAL A 18 5.22 22.07 -35.57
C VAL A 18 6.06 23.09 -34.81
N ILE A 19 6.66 24.04 -35.53
CA ILE A 19 7.46 25.14 -34.96
C ILE A 19 6.87 26.47 -35.45
N ASN A 20 6.57 27.40 -34.55
CA ASN A 20 6.01 28.73 -34.89
C ASN A 20 4.78 28.68 -35.83
N ASN A 21 3.89 27.70 -35.63
CA ASN A 21 2.73 27.43 -36.51
C ASN A 21 3.12 27.11 -37.96
N GLN A 22 4.27 26.48 -38.16
CA GLN A 22 4.68 25.92 -39.44
C GLN A 22 4.97 24.43 -39.29
N LEU A 23 4.59 23.67 -40.32
CA LEU A 23 4.97 22.27 -40.55
C LEU A 23 5.68 22.24 -41.90
N ASP A 24 6.90 21.68 -41.95
CA ASP A 24 7.72 21.59 -43.17
C ASP A 24 7.86 22.93 -43.93
N GLY A 25 7.94 24.04 -43.19
CA GLY A 25 8.06 25.40 -43.74
C GLY A 25 6.74 26.03 -44.19
N ARG A 26 5.63 25.29 -44.23
CA ARG A 26 4.29 25.79 -44.55
C ARG A 26 3.56 26.27 -43.30
N ARG A 27 2.92 27.45 -43.36
CA ARG A 27 2.02 27.92 -42.30
C ARG A 27 0.78 27.02 -42.21
N ILE A 28 0.47 26.56 -41.01
CA ILE A 28 -0.70 25.70 -40.75
C ILE A 28 -1.82 26.49 -40.08
N SER A 29 -3.06 26.09 -40.37
CA SER A 29 -4.24 26.68 -39.72
C SER A 29 -4.39 26.19 -38.28
N PRO A 30 -5.17 26.88 -37.42
CA PRO A 30 -5.46 26.40 -36.07
C PRO A 30 -6.12 25.01 -36.03
N ASN A 31 -7.00 24.70 -37.00
CA ASN A 31 -7.68 23.40 -37.09
C ASN A 31 -6.70 22.29 -37.46
N GLU A 32 -5.87 22.53 -38.48
CA GLU A 32 -4.81 21.62 -38.91
C GLU A 32 -3.81 21.35 -37.77
N LYS A 33 -3.45 22.38 -37.00
CA LYS A 33 -2.65 22.23 -35.79
C LYS A 33 -3.32 21.33 -34.75
N GLY A 34 -4.64 21.47 -34.55
CA GLY A 34 -5.43 20.60 -33.68
C GLY A 34 -5.36 19.13 -34.08
N GLU A 35 -5.52 18.85 -35.38
CA GLU A 35 -5.43 17.51 -35.94
C GLU A 35 -4.03 16.90 -35.75
N ILE A 36 -2.98 17.68 -35.99
CA ILE A 36 -1.59 17.24 -35.78
C ILE A 36 -1.34 16.89 -34.32
N ASN A 37 -1.80 17.73 -33.37
CA ASN A 37 -1.64 17.47 -31.94
C ASN A 37 -2.32 16.16 -31.54
N MET A 38 -3.52 15.91 -32.03
CA MET A 38 -4.26 14.67 -31.79
C MET A 38 -3.54 13.46 -32.38
N ARG A 39 -3.05 13.57 -33.62
CA ARG A 39 -2.29 12.51 -34.29
C ARG A 39 -1.01 12.15 -33.53
N ASN A 40 -0.24 13.16 -33.13
CA ASN A 40 0.97 12.99 -32.34
C ASN A 40 0.67 12.34 -30.98
N TYR A 41 -0.39 12.77 -30.31
CA TYR A 41 -0.83 12.16 -29.05
C TYR A 41 -1.21 10.68 -29.23
N ASN A 42 -1.98 10.35 -30.26
CA ASN A 42 -2.39 8.98 -30.55
C ASN A 42 -1.20 8.05 -30.85
N LYS A 43 -0.20 8.54 -31.59
CA LYS A 43 1.06 7.81 -31.82
C LYS A 43 1.77 7.49 -30.50
N TYR A 44 1.85 8.48 -29.61
CA TYR A 44 2.47 8.30 -28.30
C TYR A 44 1.71 7.29 -27.43
N VAL A 45 0.38 7.38 -27.35
CA VAL A 45 -0.46 6.44 -26.59
C VAL A 45 -0.38 5.02 -27.15
N ALA A 46 -0.41 4.86 -28.47
CA ALA A 46 -0.26 3.57 -29.12
C ALA A 46 1.09 2.92 -28.78
N TRP A 47 2.15 3.72 -28.76
CA TRP A 47 3.48 3.26 -28.35
C TRP A 47 3.52 2.85 -26.88
N LEU A 48 2.92 3.63 -25.97
CA LEU A 48 2.83 3.25 -24.56
C LEU A 48 2.14 1.89 -24.40
N LYS A 49 0.98 1.70 -25.04
CA LYS A 49 0.22 0.45 -25.00
C LYS A 49 1.00 -0.72 -25.59
N SER A 50 1.69 -0.52 -26.72
CA SER A 50 2.43 -1.59 -27.41
C SER A 50 3.66 -2.06 -26.64
N ASN A 51 4.22 -1.20 -25.78
CA ASN A 51 5.40 -1.51 -24.98
C ASN A 51 5.07 -1.79 -23.51
N ASP A 52 3.77 -1.87 -23.16
CA ASP A 52 3.27 -2.02 -21.78
C ASP A 52 3.88 -0.97 -20.82
N LEU A 53 3.97 0.28 -21.29
CA LEU A 53 4.53 1.40 -20.54
C LEU A 53 3.43 2.29 -20.00
N GLN A 54 3.66 2.80 -18.79
CA GLN A 54 2.78 3.77 -18.13
C GLN A 54 3.17 5.22 -18.45
N PHE A 55 2.28 6.16 -18.16
CA PHE A 55 2.60 7.58 -18.31
C PHE A 55 3.76 8.00 -17.39
N PRO A 56 4.64 8.91 -17.83
CA PRO A 56 5.73 9.39 -16.99
C PRO A 56 5.16 10.12 -15.78
N SER A 57 5.70 9.84 -14.59
CA SER A 57 5.35 10.56 -13.36
C SER A 57 6.28 11.73 -13.05
N ASN A 58 5.79 12.65 -12.22
CA ASN A 58 6.58 13.65 -11.52
C ASN A 58 7.08 13.09 -10.16
N ARG A 59 7.76 13.93 -9.37
CA ARG A 59 8.27 13.52 -8.04
C ARG A 59 7.15 13.21 -7.05
N GLN A 60 5.96 13.76 -7.29
CA GLN A 60 4.76 13.58 -6.49
C GLN A 60 3.96 12.33 -6.89
N GLY A 61 4.37 11.59 -7.93
CA GLY A 61 3.65 10.42 -8.43
C GLY A 61 2.47 10.75 -9.36
N GLU A 62 2.28 12.01 -9.73
CA GLU A 62 1.27 12.44 -10.70
C GLU A 62 1.81 12.43 -12.13
N VAL A 63 0.93 12.46 -13.13
CA VAL A 63 1.35 12.47 -14.53
C VAL A 63 2.16 13.73 -14.87
N ASN A 64 3.33 13.52 -15.46
CA ASN A 64 4.20 14.58 -15.93
C ASN A 64 3.74 15.11 -17.29
N ARG A 65 2.70 15.96 -17.26
CA ARG A 65 2.10 16.59 -18.46
C ARG A 65 3.11 17.36 -19.32
N LYS A 66 4.14 17.98 -18.70
CA LYS A 66 5.23 18.66 -19.43
C LYS A 66 6.02 17.67 -20.29
N ARG A 67 6.41 16.54 -19.73
CA ARG A 67 7.18 15.54 -20.47
C ARG A 67 6.38 14.97 -21.64
N ILE A 68 5.08 14.79 -21.46
CA ILE A 68 4.16 14.32 -22.51
C ILE A 68 4.05 15.37 -23.62
N SER A 69 3.85 16.65 -23.27
CA SER A 69 3.78 17.72 -24.26
C SER A 69 5.07 17.86 -25.06
N ASP A 70 6.22 17.67 -24.40
CA ASP A 70 7.52 17.70 -25.05
C ASP A 70 7.67 16.52 -26.04
N ILE A 71 7.25 15.31 -25.66
CA ILE A 71 7.30 14.12 -26.54
C ILE A 71 6.36 14.27 -27.73
N CYS A 72 5.11 14.67 -27.49
CA CYS A 72 4.10 14.81 -28.53
C CYS A 72 4.25 16.10 -29.37
N ASN A 73 5.25 16.93 -29.06
CA ASN A 73 5.57 18.19 -29.71
C ASN A 73 4.39 19.17 -29.79
N PHE A 74 3.80 19.50 -28.63
CA PHE A 74 2.75 20.50 -28.56
C PHE A 74 2.80 21.33 -27.27
N GLY A 75 2.00 22.39 -27.20
CA GLY A 75 1.93 23.27 -26.02
C GLY A 75 1.34 22.59 -24.79
N ARG A 76 1.92 22.80 -23.61
CA ARG A 76 1.42 22.23 -22.35
C ARG A 76 -0.06 22.51 -22.09
N ASP A 77 -0.54 23.68 -22.53
CA ASP A 77 -1.91 24.16 -22.33
C ASP A 77 -2.98 23.28 -23.00
N ILE A 78 -2.59 22.49 -24.01
CA ILE A 78 -3.48 21.56 -24.71
C ILE A 78 -4.02 20.47 -23.79
N LEU A 79 -3.24 20.05 -22.79
CA LEU A 79 -3.63 19.02 -21.83
C LEU A 79 -4.43 19.55 -20.64
N TYR A 80 -4.66 20.87 -20.52
CA TYR A 80 -5.38 21.48 -19.40
C TYR A 80 -6.74 22.05 -19.79
N LYS A 81 -7.01 22.19 -21.09
CA LYS A 81 -8.25 22.79 -21.58
C LYS A 81 -9.25 21.68 -21.90
N ASP A 82 -10.26 21.50 -21.05
CA ASP A 82 -11.30 20.48 -21.23
C ASP A 82 -12.09 20.62 -22.55
N THR A 83 -12.04 21.79 -23.19
CA THR A 83 -12.60 22.02 -24.52
C THR A 83 -11.77 21.40 -25.64
N ASN A 84 -10.57 20.91 -25.36
CA ASN A 84 -9.71 20.26 -26.33
C ASN A 84 -9.93 18.75 -26.30
N ALA A 85 -10.17 18.16 -27.47
CA ALA A 85 -10.34 16.72 -27.62
C ALA A 85 -9.15 15.92 -27.08
N VAL A 86 -7.93 16.47 -27.20
CA VAL A 86 -6.71 15.83 -26.65
C VAL A 86 -6.75 15.75 -25.13
N ALA A 87 -7.26 16.78 -24.43
CA ALA A 87 -7.35 16.77 -22.97
C ALA A 87 -8.37 15.72 -22.48
N GLN A 88 -9.53 15.65 -23.13
CA GLN A 88 -10.58 14.67 -22.80
C GLN A 88 -10.10 13.22 -22.99
N GLN A 89 -9.41 12.97 -24.11
CA GLN A 89 -8.82 11.66 -24.36
C GLN A 89 -7.69 11.36 -23.36
N PHE A 90 -6.87 12.36 -23.04
CA PHE A 90 -5.78 12.23 -22.09
C PHE A 90 -6.27 11.79 -20.70
N ASP A 91 -7.28 12.44 -20.13
CA ASP A 91 -7.76 12.05 -18.80
C ASP A 91 -8.39 10.64 -18.79
N THR A 92 -8.95 10.21 -19.92
CA THR A 92 -9.45 8.83 -20.10
C THR A 92 -8.28 7.84 -20.19
N ASP A 93 -7.27 8.13 -21.00
CA ASP A 93 -6.10 7.27 -21.16
C ASP A 93 -5.29 7.17 -19.87
N VAL A 94 -5.16 8.24 -19.09
CA VAL A 94 -4.47 8.22 -17.78
C VAL A 94 -5.14 7.25 -16.81
N LYS A 95 -6.48 7.19 -16.80
CA LYS A 95 -7.23 6.23 -15.98
C LYS A 95 -7.03 4.78 -16.45
N ASN A 96 -6.91 4.57 -17.77
CA ASN A 96 -6.81 3.24 -18.36
C ASN A 96 -5.38 2.67 -18.33
N ILE A 97 -4.37 3.48 -18.63
CA ILE A 97 -2.96 3.08 -18.72
C ILE A 97 -2.28 3.19 -17.35
N GLY A 98 -2.68 4.16 -16.54
CA GLY A 98 -2.08 4.43 -15.23
C GLY A 98 -0.81 5.30 -15.31
N VAL A 99 -0.30 5.65 -14.13
CA VAL A 99 0.87 6.53 -13.96
C VAL A 99 2.04 5.69 -13.45
N GLY A 100 3.18 5.77 -14.14
CA GLY A 100 4.41 5.09 -13.76
C GLY A 100 4.83 5.45 -12.35
N ALA A 101 5.01 4.47 -11.46
CA ALA A 101 5.56 4.73 -10.14
C ALA A 101 6.95 5.37 -10.28
N SER A 102 7.17 6.55 -9.68
CA SER A 102 8.52 7.09 -9.54
C SER A 102 9.25 6.22 -8.52
N VAL A 103 10.00 5.22 -9.00
CA VAL A 103 10.93 4.46 -8.16
C VAL A 103 12.12 5.39 -7.84
N SER A 104 11.90 6.36 -6.98
CA SER A 104 12.99 7.06 -6.32
C SER A 104 13.71 6.01 -5.47
N LYS A 105 15.02 5.84 -5.66
CA LYS A 105 15.84 4.90 -4.86
C LYS A 105 15.62 5.09 -3.35
N ASP A 106 15.37 6.31 -2.92
CA ASP A 106 15.06 6.68 -1.53
C ASP A 106 13.75 6.05 -1.01
N ALA A 107 12.77 5.81 -1.87
CA ALA A 107 11.50 5.17 -1.49
C ALA A 107 11.69 3.68 -1.20
N ASN A 108 12.52 2.98 -1.97
CA ASN A 108 12.82 1.57 -1.72
C ASN A 108 13.68 1.39 -0.46
N GLU A 109 14.61 2.31 -0.19
CA GLU A 109 15.45 2.25 1.01
C GLU A 109 14.62 2.52 2.29
N THR A 110 13.70 3.49 2.24
CA THR A 110 12.78 3.76 3.34
C THR A 110 11.75 2.65 3.56
N LEU A 111 11.27 2.00 2.49
CA LEU A 111 10.41 0.81 2.58
C LEU A 111 11.16 -0.37 3.19
N ALA A 112 12.39 -0.66 2.73
CA ALA A 112 13.20 -1.74 3.29
C ALA A 112 13.54 -1.51 4.77
N ALA A 113 13.79 -0.27 5.18
CA ALA A 113 13.99 0.07 6.58
C ALA A 113 12.72 -0.15 7.42
N LYS A 114 11.54 0.22 6.89
CA LYS A 114 10.25 -0.02 7.55
C LYS A 114 9.91 -1.50 7.64
N GLU A 115 10.19 -2.29 6.61
CA GLU A 115 9.99 -3.75 6.63
C GLU A 115 10.87 -4.42 7.68
N LYS A 116 12.15 -4.06 7.76
CA LYS A 116 13.06 -4.56 8.80
C LYS A 116 12.58 -4.17 10.21
N ALA A 117 12.18 -2.92 10.40
CA ALA A 117 11.63 -2.47 11.68
C ALA A 117 10.35 -3.21 12.05
N SER A 118 9.44 -3.41 11.09
CA SER A 118 8.18 -4.15 11.28
C SER A 118 8.41 -5.64 11.57
N SER A 119 9.39 -6.26 10.92
CA SER A 119 9.73 -7.66 11.16
C SER A 119 10.34 -7.85 12.57
N ALA A 120 11.18 -6.91 13.01
CA ALA A 120 11.76 -6.93 14.34
C ALA A 120 10.68 -6.73 15.43
N THR A 121 9.74 -5.80 15.23
CA THR A 121 8.63 -5.61 16.18
C THR A 121 7.69 -6.81 16.21
N ALA A 122 7.36 -7.40 15.06
CA ALA A 122 6.55 -8.61 14.99
C ALA A 122 7.19 -9.78 15.74
N SER A 123 8.48 -10.02 15.53
CA SER A 123 9.22 -11.09 16.22
C SER A 123 9.24 -10.86 17.73
N ARG A 124 9.45 -9.62 18.18
CA ARG A 124 9.39 -9.27 19.60
C ARG A 124 8.00 -9.50 20.19
N LEU A 125 6.95 -9.02 19.53
CA LEU A 125 5.57 -9.20 19.99
C LEU A 125 5.18 -10.68 20.06
N GLN A 126 5.66 -11.50 19.11
CA GLN A 126 5.46 -12.94 19.14
C GLN A 126 6.10 -13.58 20.38
N THR A 127 7.36 -13.24 20.69
CA THR A 127 8.03 -13.76 21.90
C THR A 127 7.33 -13.32 23.19
N GLU A 128 6.81 -12.09 23.23
CA GLU A 128 6.07 -11.57 24.39
C GLU A 128 4.71 -12.28 24.55
N LEU A 129 4.02 -12.56 23.45
CA LEU A 129 2.78 -13.32 23.44
C LEU A 129 3.00 -14.77 23.90
N GLU A 130 4.07 -15.42 23.45
CA GLU A 130 4.46 -16.77 23.91
C GLU A 130 4.81 -16.79 25.41
N ALA A 131 5.47 -15.75 25.93
CA ALA A 131 5.75 -15.64 27.36
C ALA A 131 4.45 -15.45 28.18
N LYS A 132 3.56 -14.57 27.72
CA LYS A 132 2.28 -14.28 28.40
C LYS A 132 1.32 -15.45 28.36
N THR A 133 1.28 -16.21 27.26
CA THR A 133 0.47 -17.44 27.17
C THR A 133 0.92 -18.49 28.17
N LYS A 134 2.24 -18.72 28.31
CA LYS A 134 2.80 -19.61 29.35
C LYS A 134 2.44 -19.13 30.77
N GLU A 135 2.51 -17.84 31.04
CA GLU A 135 2.13 -17.26 32.33
C GLU A 135 0.64 -17.52 32.65
N VAL A 136 -0.25 -17.34 31.66
CA VAL A 136 -1.69 -17.62 31.80
C VAL A 136 -1.96 -19.10 32.05
N GLU A 137 -1.24 -20.01 31.37
CA GLU A 137 -1.38 -21.45 31.59
C GLU A 137 -0.96 -21.86 33.01
N GLU A 138 0.16 -21.33 33.50
CA GLU A 138 0.64 -21.61 34.86
C GLU A 138 -0.33 -21.06 35.92
N LEU A 139 -0.82 -19.84 35.75
CA LEU A 139 -1.84 -19.26 36.64
C LEU A 139 -3.14 -20.09 36.65
N ARG A 140 -3.58 -20.60 35.48
CA ARG A 140 -4.74 -21.50 35.40
C ARG A 140 -4.50 -22.80 36.16
N LYS A 141 -3.30 -23.36 36.11
CA LYS A 141 -2.91 -24.56 36.86
C LYS A 141 -2.94 -24.30 38.36
N GLN A 142 -2.38 -23.18 38.82
CA GLN A 142 -2.40 -22.79 40.22
C GLN A 142 -3.83 -22.57 40.74
N ILE A 143 -4.70 -21.92 39.96
CA ILE A 143 -6.12 -21.76 40.31
C ILE A 143 -6.79 -23.13 40.47
N LYS A 144 -6.52 -24.08 39.57
CA LYS A 144 -7.08 -25.43 39.65
C LYS A 144 -6.60 -26.18 40.90
N ASP A 145 -5.30 -26.09 41.21
CA ASP A 145 -4.73 -26.70 42.41
C ASP A 145 -5.34 -26.11 43.69
N LEU A 146 -5.34 -24.78 43.81
CA LEU A 146 -5.92 -24.07 44.96
C LEU A 146 -7.40 -24.39 45.15
N LYS A 147 -8.20 -24.45 44.08
CA LYS A 147 -9.61 -24.88 44.16
C LYS A 147 -9.76 -26.31 44.67
N SER A 148 -8.88 -27.22 44.25
CA SER A 148 -8.92 -28.60 44.73
C SER A 148 -8.56 -28.70 46.21
N ARG A 149 -7.57 -27.93 46.67
CA ARG A 149 -7.15 -27.86 48.07
C ARG A 149 -8.21 -27.23 48.95
N LEU A 150 -8.89 -26.18 48.46
CA LEU A 150 -10.01 -25.55 49.14
C LEU A 150 -11.14 -26.57 49.37
N ARG A 151 -11.54 -27.30 48.32
CA ARG A 151 -12.58 -28.34 48.42
C ARG A 151 -12.21 -29.45 49.41
N LEU A 152 -10.95 -29.89 49.42
CA LEU A 152 -10.48 -30.88 50.39
C LEU A 152 -10.51 -30.34 51.83
N ALA A 153 -10.19 -29.06 52.03
CA ALA A 153 -10.26 -28.42 53.33
C ALA A 153 -11.71 -28.27 53.82
N GLU A 154 -12.64 -27.91 52.93
CA GLU A 154 -14.07 -27.84 53.23
C GLU A 154 -14.62 -29.21 53.68
N ILE A 155 -14.33 -30.28 52.93
CA ILE A 155 -14.73 -31.65 53.31
C ILE A 155 -14.16 -32.04 54.68
N LYS A 156 -12.87 -31.79 54.92
CA LYS A 156 -12.25 -32.08 56.23
C LYS A 156 -12.87 -31.26 57.37
N GLY A 157 -13.27 -30.02 57.10
CA GLY A 157 -13.97 -29.17 58.05
C GLY A 157 -15.35 -29.73 58.38
N GLU A 158 -16.11 -30.16 57.38
CA GLU A 158 -17.41 -30.82 57.56
C GLU A 158 -17.28 -32.15 58.35
N GLU A 159 -16.28 -32.98 58.04
CA GLU A 159 -16.00 -34.23 58.76
C GLU A 159 -15.62 -33.98 60.23
N GLN A 160 -14.77 -32.98 60.49
CA GLN A 160 -14.40 -32.59 61.85
C GLN A 160 -15.60 -32.06 62.63
N GLN A 161 -16.44 -31.23 62.00
CA GLN A 161 -17.65 -30.70 62.60
C GLN A 161 -18.63 -31.83 62.92
N ALA A 162 -18.88 -32.74 61.97
CA ALA A 162 -19.75 -33.90 62.19
C ALA A 162 -19.23 -34.83 63.29
N SER A 163 -17.91 -35.06 63.33
CA SER A 163 -17.28 -35.83 64.41
C SER A 163 -17.40 -35.14 65.78
N PHE A 164 -17.30 -33.81 65.81
CA PHE A 164 -17.46 -33.03 67.04
C PHE A 164 -18.91 -33.03 67.53
N ASP A 165 -19.87 -32.85 66.62
CA ASP A 165 -21.30 -32.89 66.94
C ASP A 165 -21.70 -34.28 67.47
N MET A 166 -21.21 -35.35 66.83
CA MET A 166 -21.40 -36.73 67.31
C MET A 166 -20.81 -36.95 68.72
N MET A 167 -19.65 -36.36 69.01
CA MET A 167 -19.03 -36.42 70.34
C MET A 167 -19.85 -35.67 71.40
N LEU A 168 -20.43 -34.51 71.05
CA LEU A 168 -21.32 -33.75 71.93
C LEU A 168 -22.62 -34.49 72.21
N GLU A 169 -23.24 -35.08 71.19
CA GLU A 169 -24.51 -35.82 71.32
C GLU A 169 -24.37 -37.10 72.15
N THR A 170 -23.27 -37.84 71.97
CA THR A 170 -23.06 -39.12 72.67
C THR A 170 -22.39 -38.96 74.04
N GLY A 171 -21.90 -37.77 74.37
CA GLY A 171 -21.27 -37.44 75.67
C GLY A 171 -19.96 -38.18 75.97
N GLY A 172 -19.47 -39.00 75.03
CA GLY A 172 -18.31 -39.86 75.20
C GLY A 172 -17.05 -39.28 74.54
N ARG A 173 -15.97 -39.14 75.31
CA ARG A 173 -14.63 -38.88 74.75
C ARG A 173 -14.15 -40.12 74.00
N ILE A 174 -14.23 -40.11 72.67
CA ILE A 174 -13.56 -41.13 71.85
C ILE A 174 -12.08 -40.73 71.76
N PHE A 175 -11.23 -41.37 72.57
CA PHE A 175 -9.78 -41.32 72.44
C PHE A 175 -9.34 -42.42 71.49
N LEU A 176 -8.84 -42.07 70.30
CA LEU A 176 -7.81 -42.80 69.57
C LEU A 176 -6.96 -41.82 68.75
#